data_AF-A0A957RWW1-F1
#
_entry.id   AF-A0A957RWW1-F1
#
_cell.length_a   1.000
_cell.length_b   1.000
_cell.length_c   1.000
_cell.angle_alpha   90.00
_cell.angle_beta   90.00
_cell.angle_gamma   90.00
#
_symmetry.space_group_name_H-M   'P 1'
#
loop_
_entity.id
_entity.type
_entity.pdbx_description
1 polymer ?
#
loop_
_entity_poly.entity_id
_entity_poly.type
_entity_poly.pdbx_seq_one_letter_code
_entity_poly.pdbx_strand_id
1 'polypeptide(L)'
;MQVETQTNAPEGVSRPVRSGWTSILIGVIVVAVIGAAGYFLWQRFGPRPAPQYGIPINGTAPVEDVRLDSTLGRPVSLSELDGRYPLLYFGYTTCPDICPTTL
;
A
#
# COMPACT_ATOMS: atom_id res chain seq x y z
N MET A 1 -48.87 -57.01 -41.31
CA MET A 1 -49.67 -56.49 -40.18
C MET A 1 -48.69 -55.82 -39.22
N GLN A 2 -48.76 -54.49 -39.16
CA GLN A 2 -48.18 -53.54 -38.19
C GLN A 2 -46.63 -53.37 -38.16
N VAL A 3 -46.22 -52.30 -38.86
CA VAL A 3 -44.92 -51.61 -38.81
C VAL A 3 -44.85 -50.72 -37.57
N GLU A 4 -43.62 -50.50 -37.10
CA GLU A 4 -43.13 -49.64 -36.02
C GLU A 4 -43.97 -48.42 -35.61
N THR A 5 -44.07 -48.20 -34.29
CA THR A 5 -43.64 -46.93 -33.66
C THR A 5 -43.62 -47.08 -32.14
N GLN A 6 -42.47 -47.47 -31.59
CA GLN A 6 -42.14 -47.12 -30.21
C GLN A 6 -41.73 -45.65 -30.21
N THR A 7 -42.70 -44.76 -30.03
CA THR A 7 -42.44 -43.36 -29.74
C THR A 7 -41.85 -43.27 -28.34
N ASN A 8 -40.52 -43.30 -28.28
CA ASN A 8 -39.74 -42.87 -27.13
C ASN A 8 -40.15 -41.43 -26.80
N ALA A 9 -40.77 -41.24 -25.64
CA ALA A 9 -40.96 -39.91 -25.07
C ALA A 9 -39.59 -39.37 -24.65
N PRO A 10 -39.28 -38.10 -24.94
CA PRO A 10 -38.00 -37.51 -24.57
C PRO A 10 -37.87 -37.51 -23.04
N GLU A 11 -36.77 -38.06 -22.57
CA GLU A 11 -36.32 -37.96 -21.19
C GLU A 11 -36.49 -36.52 -20.73
N GLY A 12 -37.31 -36.34 -19.70
CA GLY A 12 -37.46 -35.05 -19.05
C GLY A 12 -36.09 -34.62 -18.56
N VAL A 13 -35.45 -33.72 -19.30
CA VAL A 13 -34.39 -32.84 -18.79
C VAL A 13 -35.08 -32.00 -17.72
N SER A 14 -35.15 -32.56 -16.52
CA SER A 14 -35.55 -31.89 -15.30
C SER A 14 -34.52 -30.80 -15.09
N ARG A 15 -34.85 -29.63 -15.63
CA ARG A 15 -34.15 -28.38 -15.35
C ARG A 15 -33.99 -28.35 -13.84
N PRO A 16 -32.77 -28.33 -13.29
CA PRO A 16 -32.64 -28.11 -11.86
C PRO A 16 -33.35 -26.79 -11.59
N VAL A 17 -34.41 -26.83 -10.79
CA VAL A 17 -35.09 -25.66 -10.25
C VAL A 17 -34.01 -24.92 -9.47
N ARG A 18 -33.27 -24.04 -10.16
CA ARG A 18 -32.27 -23.18 -9.56
C ARG A 18 -33.06 -22.20 -8.71
N SER A 19 -33.14 -22.49 -7.42
CA SER A 19 -33.90 -21.70 -6.47
C SER A 19 -33.50 -20.24 -6.63
N GLY A 20 -34.47 -19.32 -6.59
CA GLY A 20 -34.19 -17.89 -6.73
C GLY A 20 -33.06 -17.43 -5.79
N TRP A 21 -32.94 -18.10 -4.64
CA TRP A 21 -31.87 -17.90 -3.69
C TRP A 21 -30.46 -18.26 -4.20
N THR A 22 -30.29 -19.32 -5.00
CA THR A 22 -28.98 -19.62 -5.61
C THR A 22 -28.54 -18.48 -6.54
N SER A 23 -29.48 -17.88 -7.27
CA SER A 23 -29.18 -16.74 -8.15
C SER A 23 -28.83 -15.48 -7.35
N ILE A 24 -29.48 -15.27 -6.20
CA ILE A 24 -29.16 -14.17 -5.27
C ILE A 24 -27.76 -14.38 -4.66
N LEU A 25 -27.44 -15.58 -4.20
CA LEU A 25 -26.13 -15.90 -3.63
C LEU A 25 -25.00 -15.69 -4.65
N ILE A 26 -25.20 -16.13 -5.89
CA ILE A 26 -24.24 -15.91 -6.98
C ILE A 26 -24.05 -14.40 -7.23
N GLY A 27 -25.14 -13.63 -7.28
CA GLY A 27 -25.08 -12.18 -7.47
C GLY A 27 -24.29 -11.47 -6.36
N VAL A 28 -24.54 -11.82 -5.09
CA VAL A 28 -23.82 -11.26 -3.94
C VAL A 28 -22.34 -11.61 -3.98
N ILE A 29 -22.00 -12.86 -4.30
CA ILE A 29 -20.60 -13.29 -4.41
C ILE A 29 -19.88 -12.53 -5.53
N VAL A 30 -20.51 -12.37 -6.69
CA VAL A 30 -19.91 -11.63 -7.82
C VAL A 30 -19.66 -10.17 -7.44
N VAL A 31 -20.62 -9.50 -6.79
CA VAL A 31 -20.45 -8.11 -6.34
C VAL A 31 -19.33 -8.01 -5.29
N ALA A 32 -19.28 -8.94 -4.34
CA ALA A 32 -18.23 -8.98 -3.32
C ALA A 32 -16.83 -9.19 -3.94
N VAL A 33 -16.72 -10.08 -4.93
CA VAL A 33 -15.46 -10.34 -5.64
C VAL A 33 -15.01 -9.12 -6.44
N ILE A 34 -15.92 -8.47 -7.17
CA ILE A 34 -15.62 -7.24 -7.92
C ILE A 34 -15.19 -6.11 -6.97
N GLY A 35 -15.90 -5.93 -5.85
CA GLY A 35 -15.55 -4.94 -4.84
C GLY A 35 -14.18 -5.21 -4.20
N ALA A 36 -13.90 -6.47 -3.85
CA ALA A 36 -12.61 -6.86 -3.29
C ALA A 36 -11.47 -6.70 -4.30
N ALA A 37 -11.68 -7.08 -5.56
CA ALA A 37 -10.69 -6.91 -6.62
C ALA A 37 -10.41 -5.42 -6.89
N GLY A 38 -11.45 -4.58 -6.97
CA GLY A 38 -11.31 -3.14 -7.13
C GLY A 38 -10.58 -2.49 -5.95
N TYR A 39 -10.91 -2.89 -4.72
CA TYR A 39 -10.21 -2.45 -3.51
C TYR A 39 -8.74 -2.86 -3.53
N PHE A 40 -8.45 -4.12 -3.86
CA PHE A 40 -7.08 -4.64 -3.92
C PHE A 40 -6.25 -3.93 -5.00
N LEU A 41 -6.83 -3.69 -6.17
CA LEU A 41 -6.22 -2.89 -7.24
C LEU A 41 -5.96 -1.45 -6.79
N TRP A 42 -6.92 -0.81 -6.10
CA TRP A 42 -6.75 0.55 -5.59
C TRP A 42 -5.69 0.64 -4.50
N GLN A 43 -5.58 -0.34 -3.60
CA GLN A 43 -4.50 -0.36 -2.63
C GLN A 43 -3.12 -0.54 -3.27
N ARG A 44 -3.05 -1.27 -4.40
CA ARG A 44 -1.77 -1.54 -5.08
C ARG A 44 -1.30 -0.40 -5.98
N PHE A 45 -2.22 0.25 -6.67
CA PHE A 45 -1.93 1.25 -7.71
C PHE A 45 -2.51 2.65 -7.43
N GLY A 46 -3.26 2.81 -6.34
CA GLY A 46 -3.83 4.08 -5.95
C GLY A 46 -2.75 5.09 -5.54
N PRO A 47 -3.07 6.39 -5.55
CA PRO A 47 -2.16 7.43 -5.10
C PRO A 47 -1.72 7.16 -3.66
N ARG A 48 -0.41 7.05 -3.44
CA ARG A 48 0.12 7.00 -2.07
C ARG A 48 -0.06 8.39 -1.46
N PRO A 49 -0.56 8.50 -0.21
CA PRO A 49 -0.63 9.79 0.45
C PRO A 49 0.76 10.41 0.50
N ALA A 50 0.87 11.69 0.15
CA ALA A 50 2.13 12.40 0.22
C ALA A 50 2.68 12.33 1.66
N PRO A 51 3.99 12.10 1.84
CA PRO A 51 4.56 12.07 3.18
C PRO A 51 4.38 13.43 3.87
N GLN A 52 3.85 13.40 5.09
CA GLN A 52 3.52 14.62 5.84
C GLN A 52 4.72 15.23 6.58
N TYR A 53 5.82 14.48 6.72
CA TYR A 53 6.94 14.84 7.59
C TYR A 53 8.31 14.82 6.90
N GLY A 54 8.35 14.76 5.57
CA GLY A 54 9.61 14.83 4.84
C GLY A 54 9.51 14.32 3.41
N ILE A 55 10.45 14.76 2.58
CA ILE A 55 10.60 14.28 1.21
C ILE A 55 11.80 13.33 1.23
N PRO A 56 11.67 12.06 0.78
CA PRO A 56 12.82 11.20 0.66
C PRO A 56 13.78 11.80 -0.37
N ILE A 57 14.95 12.24 0.09
CA ILE A 57 16.03 12.64 -0.81
C ILE A 57 16.53 11.35 -1.46
N ASN A 58 16.36 11.23 -2.78
CA ASN A 58 16.96 10.12 -3.52
C ASN A 58 18.49 10.31 -3.43
N GLY A 59 19.16 9.39 -2.73
CA GLY A 59 20.55 9.53 -2.24
C GLY A 59 21.64 9.54 -3.32
N THR A 60 21.33 9.97 -4.55
CA THR A 60 22.30 10.09 -5.63
C THR A 60 23.07 11.41 -5.60
N ALA A 61 22.58 12.42 -4.87
CA ALA A 61 23.34 13.64 -4.64
C ALA A 61 24.39 13.37 -3.55
N PRO A 62 25.69 13.51 -3.85
CA PRO A 62 26.71 13.41 -2.82
C PRO A 62 26.49 14.52 -1.79
N VAL A 63 26.47 14.15 -0.51
CA VAL A 63 26.47 15.11 0.60
C VAL A 63 27.90 15.65 0.73
N GLU A 64 28.06 16.97 0.70
CA GLU A 64 29.37 17.59 0.93
C GLU A 64 29.87 17.30 2.34
N ASP A 65 31.19 17.21 2.50
CA ASP A 65 31.79 17.05 3.82
C ASP A 65 31.65 18.34 4.62
N VAL A 66 30.73 18.34 5.59
CA VAL A 66 30.50 19.47 6.49
C VAL A 66 31.36 19.27 7.74
N ARG A 67 32.15 20.29 8.09
CA ARG A 67 32.87 20.36 9.38
C ARG A 67 32.11 21.23 10.36
N LEU A 68 31.80 20.68 11.52
CA LEU A 68 31.07 21.32 12.60
C LEU A 68 31.98 21.49 13.81
N ASP A 69 31.92 22.65 14.46
CA ASP A 69 32.57 22.85 15.74
C ASP A 69 31.82 22.08 16.83
N SER A 70 32.55 21.20 17.52
CA SER A 70 31.99 20.41 18.62
C SER A 70 32.15 21.13 19.96
N THR A 71 31.20 20.91 20.86
CA THR A 71 31.29 21.30 22.27
C THR A 71 32.42 20.58 23.02
N LEU A 72 32.96 19.49 22.46
CA LEU A 72 34.09 18.73 23.00
C LEU A 72 35.46 19.32 22.63
N GLY A 73 35.49 20.47 21.94
CA GLY A 73 36.71 21.21 21.61
C GLY A 73 37.51 20.64 20.43
N ARG A 74 36.96 19.67 19.70
CA ARG A 74 37.52 19.17 18.43
C ARG A 74 36.47 19.22 17.33
N PRO A 75 36.77 19.80 16.16
CA PRO A 75 35.83 19.78 15.04
C PRO A 75 35.48 18.35 14.63
N VAL A 76 34.23 18.14 14.25
CA VAL A 76 33.72 16.86 13.71
C VAL A 76 33.37 17.08 12.25
N SER A 77 33.79 16.16 11.39
CA SER A 77 33.36 16.13 9.99
C SER A 77 32.34 15.03 9.73
N LEU A 78 31.49 15.22 8.72
CA LEU A 78 30.51 14.20 8.31
C LEU A 78 31.20 12.92 7.83
N SER A 79 32.33 13.04 7.13
CA SER A 79 33.13 11.90 6.65
C SER A 79 33.67 11.01 7.79
N GLU A 80 33.89 11.55 8.99
CA GLU A 80 34.27 10.73 10.16
C GLU A 80 33.14 9.80 10.65
N LEU A 81 31.90 10.05 10.21
CA LEU A 81 30.71 9.26 10.52
C LEU A 81 30.37 8.24 9.41
N ASP A 82 31.19 8.15 8.36
CA ASP A 82 31.01 7.16 7.29
C ASP A 82 30.98 5.73 7.84
N GLY A 83 30.07 4.92 7.31
CA GLY A 83 29.82 3.57 7.81
C GLY A 83 29.02 3.50 9.12
N ARG A 84 28.54 4.62 9.64
CA ARG A 84 27.59 4.70 10.77
C ARG A 84 26.24 5.24 10.29
N TYR A 85 25.26 5.28 11.18
CA TYR A 85 23.97 5.92 10.94
C TYR A 85 23.97 7.32 11.58
N PRO A 86 24.43 8.38 10.88
CA PRO A 86 24.39 9.73 11.41
C PRO A 86 22.95 10.25 11.47
N LEU A 87 22.57 10.82 12.61
CA LEU A 87 21.33 11.56 12.79
C LEU A 87 21.68 13.03 13.01
N LEU A 88 21.22 13.89 12.11
CA LEU A 88 21.43 15.34 12.20
C LEU A 88 20.14 16.03 12.67
N TYR A 89 20.27 16.84 13.71
CA TYR A 89 19.18 17.64 14.26
C TYR A 89 19.60 19.11 14.26
N PHE A 90 18.76 19.98 13.68
CA PHE A 90 19.00 21.42 13.62
C PHE A 90 18.22 22.11 14.74
N GLY A 91 18.94 22.71 15.69
CA GLY A 91 18.37 23.47 16.81
C GLY A 91 19.04 24.83 16.99
N TYR A 92 18.43 25.68 17.82
CA TYR A 92 18.98 26.98 18.22
C TYR A 92 18.86 27.14 19.73
N THR A 93 19.84 27.83 20.33
CA THR A 93 19.85 28.10 21.77
C THR A 93 19.33 29.49 22.11
N THR A 94 19.19 30.38 21.12
CA THR A 94 18.64 31.73 21.29
C THR A 94 17.18 31.74 20.83
N CYS A 95 16.27 31.50 21.77
CA CYS A 95 14.86 31.28 21.47
C CYS A 95 14.12 32.62 21.35
N PRO A 96 13.42 32.90 20.23
CA PRO A 96 12.66 34.13 20.11
C PRO A 96 11.39 34.13 20.97
N ASP A 97 10.93 32.97 21.49
CA ASP A 97 9.84 32.85 22.46
C ASP A 97 9.88 31.50 23.21
N ILE A 98 9.82 30.38 22.49
CA ILE A 98 9.86 29.02 23.07
C ILE A 98 11.04 28.26 22.49
N CYS A 99 11.81 27.63 23.38
CA CYS A 99 12.89 26.75 22.97
C CYS A 99 12.33 25.41 22.49
N PRO A 100 12.88 24.85 21.40
CA PRO A 100 12.47 23.53 20.94
C PRO A 100 12.71 22.51 22.08
N THR A 101 11.69 21.70 22.39
CA THR A 101 11.74 20.66 23.42
C THR A 101 12.41 19.36 22.95
N THR A 102 12.87 19.34 21.70
CA THR A 102 13.61 18.24 21.09
C THR A 102 15.10 18.54 21.16
N LEU A 103 15.82 17.78 22.00
CA LEU A 103 17.29 17.68 22.08
C LEU A 103 17.66 16.20 22.09
#